data_AF-A0A821FM79-F1
#
_entry.id   AF-A0A821FM79-F1
#
_cell.length_a   1.000
_cell.length_b   1.000
_cell.length_c   1.000
_cell.angle_alpha   90.00
_cell.angle_beta   90.00
_cell.angle_gamma   90.00
#
_symmetry.space_group_name_H-M   'P 1'
#
loop_
_entity.id
_entity.type
_entity.pdbx_description
1 polymer ?
#
loop_
_entity_poly.entity_id
_entity_poly.type
_entity_poly.pdbx_seq_one_letter_code
_entity_poly.pdbx_strand_id
1 'polypeptide(L)'
;MNLFTRVDLIRNLHYFSIGLFQKRHPECRLKVYDRKIANVSVRIYEPEESIDYEKKTVMIYFHGGGFLLGSIETYDQATYLLANLTRTILIAVEYRLAPEHRFPSGLEDCLSVSRELFKNGKNYQINSNRIIMSGDSAGGNLALVVSHSLINDGYKPYLLSLLYPSLQFFDFTLPSYRMYLKQNILGVLNENNLLSMVSLLSKNHIQITEDIFLNSHVSIDDKKKLYPFID
;
A
#
# COMPACT_ATOMS: atom_id res chain seq x y z
N MET A 1 -9.93 11.32 -24.28
CA MET A 1 -10.11 11.21 -22.81
C MET A 1 -8.83 11.63 -22.14
N ASN A 2 -8.86 12.65 -21.26
CA ASN A 2 -7.67 13.10 -20.53
C ASN A 2 -7.25 12.06 -19.47
N LEU A 3 -6.06 12.21 -18.89
CA LEU A 3 -5.50 11.21 -17.98
C LEU A 3 -6.32 11.04 -16.68
N PHE A 4 -6.91 12.12 -16.16
CA PHE A 4 -7.75 12.09 -14.96
C PHE A 4 -9.03 11.29 -15.21
N THR A 5 -9.73 11.57 -16.31
CA THR A 5 -10.93 10.82 -16.70
C THR A 5 -10.63 9.34 -16.98
N ARG A 6 -9.42 9.00 -17.45
CA ARG A 6 -8.98 7.60 -17.57
C ARG A 6 -8.84 6.94 -16.19
N VAL A 7 -8.27 7.64 -15.21
CA VAL A 7 -8.17 7.15 -13.82
C VAL A 7 -9.57 6.90 -13.26
N ASP A 8 -10.50 7.84 -13.41
CA ASP A 8 -11.87 7.68 -12.93
C ASP A 8 -12.59 6.50 -13.58
N LEU A 9 -12.41 6.33 -14.90
CA LEU A 9 -12.95 5.17 -15.60
C LEU A 9 -12.36 3.85 -15.05
N ILE A 10 -11.04 3.80 -14.85
CA ILE A 10 -10.37 2.61 -14.30
C ILE A 10 -10.82 2.35 -12.86
N ARG A 11 -10.98 3.37 -12.02
CA ARG A 11 -11.53 3.23 -10.67
C ARG A 11 -12.93 2.65 -10.72
N ASN A 12 -13.82 3.23 -11.54
CA ASN A 12 -15.19 2.74 -11.68
C ASN A 12 -15.22 1.29 -12.20
N LEU A 13 -14.39 0.95 -13.18
CA LEU A 13 -14.25 -0.43 -13.68
C LEU A 13 -13.67 -1.36 -12.60
N HIS A 14 -12.71 -0.91 -11.80
CA HIS A 14 -12.14 -1.68 -10.70
C HIS A 14 -13.20 -1.95 -9.64
N TYR A 15 -13.90 -0.90 -9.18
CA TYR A 15 -15.07 -0.99 -8.30
C TYR A 15 -16.15 -1.91 -8.87
N PHE A 16 -16.43 -1.86 -10.18
CA PHE A 16 -17.43 -2.72 -10.81
C PHE A 16 -16.96 -4.17 -10.90
N SER A 17 -15.71 -4.40 -11.28
CA SER A 17 -15.10 -5.73 -11.41
C SER A 17 -14.99 -6.46 -10.08
N ILE A 18 -14.75 -5.72 -8.99
CA ILE A 18 -14.69 -6.26 -7.63
C ILE A 18 -16.09 -6.26 -6.99
N GLY A 19 -16.91 -5.26 -7.28
CA GLY A 19 -18.18 -4.96 -6.59
C GLY A 19 -19.44 -5.58 -7.18
N LEU A 20 -19.42 -6.18 -8.38
CA LEU A 20 -20.59 -6.92 -8.88
C LEU A 20 -20.79 -8.29 -8.20
N PHE A 21 -19.75 -8.86 -7.57
CA PHE A 21 -19.80 -10.22 -7.00
C PHE A 21 -19.22 -10.37 -5.59
N GLN A 22 -18.57 -9.35 -5.00
CA GLN A 22 -18.14 -9.43 -3.60
C GLN A 22 -19.26 -9.05 -2.64
N LYS A 23 -19.86 -10.08 -2.03
CA LYS A 23 -20.50 -10.04 -0.72
C LYS A 23 -20.79 -11.52 -0.34
N ARG A 24 -20.54 -12.05 0.87
CA ARG A 24 -20.26 -11.49 2.21
C ARG A 24 -19.58 -12.59 3.03
N HIS A 25 -18.73 -12.21 3.97
CA HIS A 25 -18.25 -13.03 5.08
C HIS A 25 -19.34 -13.95 5.71
N PRO A 26 -19.19 -15.29 5.70
CA PRO A 26 -18.90 -16.12 6.92
C PRO A 26 -17.95 -17.33 6.61
N GLU A 27 -17.32 -18.10 7.55
CA GLU A 27 -17.81 -18.76 8.79
C GLU A 27 -17.12 -18.38 10.13
N CYS A 28 -16.11 -17.52 10.18
CA CYS A 28 -15.59 -17.03 11.46
C CYS A 28 -16.10 -15.63 11.76
N ARG A 29 -16.26 -15.28 13.03
CA ARG A 29 -16.92 -14.04 13.43
C ARG A 29 -15.89 -12.94 13.71
N LEU A 30 -15.68 -12.07 12.73
CA LEU A 30 -15.02 -10.78 12.96
C LEU A 30 -16.09 -9.70 13.11
N LYS A 31 -15.90 -8.81 14.08
CA LYS A 31 -16.57 -7.51 14.11
C LYS A 31 -15.92 -6.61 13.07
N VAL A 32 -16.71 -6.09 12.15
CA VAL A 32 -16.25 -5.16 11.11
C VAL A 32 -16.93 -3.82 11.33
N TYR A 33 -16.14 -2.77 11.50
CA TYR A 33 -16.66 -1.42 11.73
C TYR A 33 -15.71 -0.33 11.26
N ASP A 34 -16.27 0.80 10.85
CA ASP A 34 -15.52 1.95 10.39
C ASP A 34 -15.34 2.98 11.51
N ARG A 35 -14.17 3.60 11.56
CA ARG A 35 -13.84 4.67 12.53
C ARG A 35 -12.92 5.70 11.87
N LYS A 36 -12.79 6.88 12.49
CA LYS A 36 -11.69 7.80 12.19
C LYS A 36 -10.58 7.71 13.22
N ILE A 37 -9.34 7.59 12.75
CA ILE A 37 -8.12 7.66 13.56
C ILE A 37 -7.26 8.78 12.97
N ALA A 38 -6.85 9.76 13.78
CA ALA A 38 -6.16 10.95 13.30
C ALA A 38 -6.85 11.64 12.09
N ASN A 39 -8.19 11.71 12.11
CA ASN A 39 -9.05 12.22 11.02
C ASN A 39 -9.04 11.43 9.70
N VAL A 40 -8.32 10.32 9.61
CA VAL A 40 -8.33 9.40 8.47
C VAL A 40 -9.34 8.30 8.72
N SER A 41 -10.17 7.99 7.72
CA SER A 41 -11.11 6.87 7.80
C SER A 41 -10.36 5.55 7.78
N VAL A 42 -10.77 4.62 8.64
CA VAL A 42 -10.23 3.26 8.70
C VAL A 42 -11.36 2.25 8.84
N ARG A 43 -11.16 1.04 8.31
CA ARG A 43 -12.02 -0.12 8.59
C ARG A 43 -11.27 -1.08 9.50
N ILE A 44 -11.93 -1.50 10.58
CA ILE A 44 -11.36 -2.36 11.60
C ILE A 44 -12.04 -3.73 11.51
N TYR A 45 -11.22 -4.78 11.47
CA TYR A 45 -11.63 -6.18 11.51
C TYR A 45 -11.09 -6.80 12.80
N GLU A 46 -11.97 -7.05 13.75
CA GLU A 46 -11.61 -7.50 15.09
C GLU A 46 -12.18 -8.91 15.36
N PRO A 47 -11.35 -9.88 15.75
CA PRO A 47 -11.83 -11.20 16.18
C PRO A 47 -12.82 -11.07 17.34
N GLU A 48 -13.97 -11.78 17.27
CA GLU A 48 -14.95 -11.76 18.37
C GLU A 48 -14.45 -12.44 19.64
N GLU A 49 -13.55 -13.40 19.50
CA GLU A 49 -12.91 -14.10 20.60
C GLU A 49 -12.09 -13.12 21.46
N SER A 50 -12.24 -13.21 22.78
CA SER A 50 -11.46 -12.38 23.69
C SER A 50 -9.99 -12.77 23.62
N ILE A 51 -9.15 -11.85 23.13
CA ILE A 51 -7.70 -12.01 23.13
C ILE A 51 -7.15 -11.22 24.32
N ASP A 52 -6.33 -11.88 25.13
CA ASP A 52 -5.53 -11.23 26.19
C ASP A 52 -4.79 -10.01 25.62
N TYR A 53 -4.93 -8.86 26.29
CA TYR A 53 -4.37 -7.59 25.84
C TYR A 53 -2.87 -7.67 25.55
N GLU A 54 -2.11 -8.42 26.37
CA GLU A 54 -0.66 -8.57 26.21
C GLU A 54 -0.29 -9.44 24.99
N LYS A 55 -1.22 -10.26 24.50
CA LYS A 55 -1.03 -11.12 23.31
C LYS A 55 -1.69 -10.55 22.05
N LYS A 56 -2.57 -9.56 22.22
CA LYS A 56 -3.33 -8.91 21.14
C LYS A 56 -2.36 -8.30 20.13
N THR A 57 -2.42 -8.80 18.91
CA THR A 57 -1.58 -8.33 17.80
C THR A 57 -2.45 -7.54 16.83
N VAL A 58 -1.93 -6.41 16.36
CA VAL A 58 -2.69 -5.47 15.54
C VAL A 58 -1.95 -5.24 14.23
N MET A 59 -2.63 -5.42 13.11
CA MET A 59 -2.07 -5.23 11.78
C MET A 59 -2.61 -3.92 11.18
N ILE A 60 -1.74 -2.94 10.98
CA ILE A 60 -2.08 -1.77 10.15
C ILE A 60 -1.83 -2.16 8.71
N TYR A 61 -2.87 -2.12 7.88
CA TYR A 61 -2.83 -2.55 6.49
C TYR A 61 -3.00 -1.36 5.55
N PHE A 62 -2.06 -1.21 4.62
CA PHE A 62 -2.14 -0.24 3.53
C PHE A 62 -2.42 -1.00 2.22
N HIS A 63 -3.50 -0.64 1.55
CA HIS A 63 -3.90 -1.29 0.31
C HIS A 63 -2.97 -0.94 -0.85
N GLY A 64 -2.93 -1.80 -1.88
CA GLY A 64 -2.25 -1.54 -3.15
C GLY A 64 -3.05 -0.64 -4.09
N GLY A 65 -2.79 -0.75 -5.39
CA GLY A 65 -3.46 0.07 -6.42
C GLY A 65 -2.63 1.23 -6.97
N GLY A 66 -1.29 1.14 -6.86
CA GLY A 66 -0.40 2.11 -7.51
C GLY A 66 -0.56 3.54 -7.02
N PHE A 67 -1.05 3.73 -5.78
CA PHE A 67 -1.38 5.03 -5.16
C PHE A 67 -2.49 5.83 -5.85
N LEU A 68 -3.16 5.22 -6.83
CA LEU A 68 -4.20 5.83 -7.66
C LEU A 68 -5.55 5.11 -7.49
N LEU A 69 -5.51 3.81 -7.16
CA LEU A 69 -6.63 2.89 -7.11
C LEU A 69 -6.70 2.23 -5.72
N GLY A 70 -7.80 1.49 -5.51
CA GLY A 70 -8.07 0.76 -4.28
C GLY A 70 -8.85 1.60 -3.26
N SER A 71 -9.48 0.91 -2.31
CA SER A 71 -10.07 1.46 -1.10
C SER A 71 -10.33 0.34 -0.10
N ILE A 72 -10.75 0.70 1.11
CA ILE A 72 -11.26 -0.25 2.11
C ILE A 72 -12.44 -1.08 1.57
N GLU A 73 -13.20 -0.56 0.59
CA GLU A 73 -14.30 -1.32 -0.02
C GLU A 73 -13.79 -2.36 -1.02
N THR A 74 -12.82 -2.01 -1.87
CA THR A 74 -12.28 -2.97 -2.84
C THR A 74 -11.39 -4.02 -2.21
N TYR A 75 -10.81 -3.72 -1.03
CA TYR A 75 -9.97 -4.64 -0.27
C TYR A 75 -10.73 -5.42 0.80
N ASP A 76 -12.02 -5.13 1.02
CA ASP A 76 -12.79 -5.61 2.18
C ASP A 76 -12.68 -7.13 2.39
N GLN A 77 -12.88 -7.89 1.32
CA GLN A 77 -12.83 -9.35 1.41
C GLN A 77 -11.42 -9.86 1.75
N ALA A 78 -10.39 -9.25 1.16
CA ALA A 78 -9.01 -9.69 1.34
C ALA A 78 -8.52 -9.38 2.76
N THR A 79 -8.79 -8.17 3.26
CA THR A 79 -8.42 -7.74 4.61
C THR A 79 -9.16 -8.53 5.68
N TYR A 80 -10.44 -8.83 5.48
CA TYR A 80 -11.16 -9.72 6.40
C TYR A 80 -10.56 -11.13 6.45
N LEU A 81 -10.30 -11.75 5.30
CA LEU A 81 -9.73 -13.09 5.24
C LEU A 81 -8.35 -13.11 5.91
N LEU A 82 -7.54 -12.09 5.67
CA LEU A 82 -6.23 -11.94 6.30
C LEU A 82 -6.34 -11.79 7.82
N ALA A 83 -7.25 -10.93 8.31
CA ALA A 83 -7.51 -10.76 9.74
C ALA A 83 -7.97 -12.07 10.39
N ASN A 84 -8.85 -12.81 9.72
CA ASN A 84 -9.36 -14.09 10.18
C ASN A 84 -8.28 -15.17 10.27
N LEU A 85 -7.48 -15.32 9.21
CA LEU A 85 -6.42 -16.34 9.14
C LEU A 85 -5.29 -16.06 10.14
N THR A 86 -4.97 -14.78 10.35
CA THR A 86 -3.88 -14.37 11.25
C THR A 86 -4.32 -14.19 12.70
N ARG A 87 -5.64 -14.17 12.96
CA ARG A 87 -6.23 -13.87 14.27
C ARG A 87 -5.71 -12.55 14.85
N THR A 88 -5.55 -11.55 13.99
CA THR A 88 -5.13 -10.19 14.38
C THR A 88 -6.28 -9.21 14.29
N ILE A 89 -6.21 -8.12 15.05
CA ILE A 89 -7.04 -6.95 14.76
C ILE A 89 -6.43 -6.26 13.54
N LEU A 90 -7.13 -6.24 12.42
CA LEU A 90 -6.64 -5.58 11.22
C LEU A 90 -7.30 -4.21 11.06
N ILE A 91 -6.49 -3.19 10.79
CA ILE A 91 -6.91 -1.80 10.59
C ILE A 91 -6.51 -1.42 9.17
N ALA A 92 -7.46 -1.44 8.25
CA ALA A 92 -7.27 -1.02 6.87
C ALA A 92 -7.43 0.50 6.77
N VAL A 93 -6.41 1.17 6.22
CA VAL A 93 -6.37 2.64 6.14
C VAL A 93 -6.89 3.13 4.80
N GLU A 94 -7.94 3.96 4.82
CA GLU A 94 -8.47 4.65 3.62
C GLU A 94 -7.66 5.94 3.40
N TYR A 95 -6.46 5.78 2.85
CA TYR A 95 -5.54 6.90 2.61
C TYR A 95 -5.90 7.64 1.30
N ARG A 96 -5.60 8.93 1.24
CA ARG A 96 -5.89 9.76 0.08
C ARG A 96 -5.08 9.34 -1.15
N LEU A 97 -5.73 9.32 -2.31
CA LEU A 97 -5.16 8.89 -3.58
C LEU A 97 -4.84 10.05 -4.52
N ALA A 98 -3.83 9.85 -5.36
CA ALA A 98 -3.58 10.70 -6.50
C ALA A 98 -4.59 10.39 -7.63
N PRO A 99 -4.87 11.32 -8.54
CA PRO A 99 -4.24 12.65 -8.68
C PRO A 99 -4.86 13.76 -7.82
N GLU A 100 -6.00 13.53 -7.17
CA GLU A 100 -6.69 14.51 -6.34
C GLU A 100 -5.81 14.94 -5.16
N HIS A 101 -5.13 13.96 -4.57
CA HIS A 101 -4.24 14.11 -3.44
C HIS A 101 -2.88 13.50 -3.77
N ARG A 102 -2.12 14.26 -4.55
CA ARG A 102 -0.75 13.90 -4.95
C ARG A 102 0.18 13.65 -3.77
N PHE A 103 1.31 12.98 -4.03
CA PHE A 103 2.35 12.74 -3.03
C PHE A 103 2.75 14.06 -2.33
N PRO A 104 2.94 14.08 -1.00
CA PRO A 104 2.94 12.94 -0.06
C PRO A 104 1.60 12.68 0.66
N SER A 105 0.46 13.15 0.15
CA SER A 105 -0.82 13.16 0.92
C SER A 105 -1.22 11.81 1.52
N GLY A 106 -1.22 10.72 0.74
CA GLY A 106 -1.54 9.38 1.24
C GLY A 106 -0.51 8.83 2.25
N LEU A 107 0.78 9.15 2.06
CA LEU A 107 1.84 8.80 3.02
C LEU A 107 1.60 9.48 4.37
N GLU A 108 1.23 10.75 4.36
CA GLU A 108 0.92 11.49 5.59
C GLU A 108 -0.30 10.92 6.32
N ASP A 109 -1.31 10.45 5.59
CA ASP A 109 -2.46 9.77 6.22
C ASP A 109 -2.02 8.48 6.91
N CYS A 110 -1.22 7.64 6.25
CA CYS A 110 -0.68 6.41 6.81
C CYS A 110 0.22 6.66 8.03
N LEU A 111 1.08 7.68 7.97
CA LEU A 111 1.91 8.11 9.11
C LEU A 111 1.05 8.59 10.27
N SER A 112 0.01 9.38 10.01
CA SER A 112 -0.85 9.96 11.03
C SER A 112 -1.62 8.89 11.79
N VAL A 113 -2.23 7.93 11.09
CA VAL A 113 -2.90 6.77 11.71
C VAL A 113 -1.92 5.94 12.52
N SER A 114 -0.75 5.64 11.94
CA SER A 114 0.22 4.76 12.60
C SER A 114 0.79 5.41 13.86
N ARG A 115 1.21 6.67 13.80
CA ARG A 115 1.70 7.42 14.97
C ARG A 115 0.64 7.50 16.07
N GLU A 116 -0.62 7.73 15.71
CA GLU A 116 -1.71 7.77 16.69
C GLU A 116 -1.88 6.40 17.39
N LEU A 117 -1.77 5.30 16.66
CA LEU A 117 -1.87 3.95 17.22
C LEU A 117 -0.64 3.55 18.08
N PHE A 118 0.56 3.96 17.69
CA PHE A 118 1.76 3.73 18.50
C PHE A 118 1.76 4.60 19.77
N LYS A 119 1.33 5.86 19.67
CA LYS A 119 1.33 6.81 20.80
C LYS A 119 0.16 6.57 21.77
N ASN A 120 -1.03 6.36 21.24
CA ASN A 120 -2.29 6.38 21.99
C ASN A 120 -3.10 5.08 21.85
N GLY A 121 -2.48 3.97 21.45
CA GLY A 121 -3.19 2.70 21.17
C GLY A 121 -4.09 2.18 22.28
N LYS A 122 -3.78 2.47 23.56
CA LYS A 122 -4.66 2.15 24.70
C LYS A 122 -6.06 2.75 24.56
N ASN A 123 -6.20 3.94 24.01
CA ASN A 123 -7.51 4.59 23.75
C ASN A 123 -8.36 3.84 22.72
N TYR A 124 -7.73 2.93 21.98
CA TYR A 124 -8.32 2.08 20.95
C TYR A 124 -8.33 0.60 21.36
N GLN A 125 -7.97 0.27 22.61
CA GLN A 125 -7.81 -1.11 23.09
C GLN A 125 -6.80 -1.94 22.28
N ILE A 126 -5.79 -1.27 21.74
CA ILE A 126 -4.70 -1.81 20.92
C ILE A 126 -3.44 -1.90 21.78
N ASN A 127 -2.71 -3.00 21.64
CA ASN A 127 -1.39 -3.15 22.23
C ASN A 127 -0.34 -2.56 21.27
N SER A 128 0.13 -1.35 21.59
CA SER A 128 1.09 -0.63 20.75
C SER A 128 2.46 -1.32 20.62
N ASN A 129 2.78 -2.30 21.49
CA ASN A 129 4.01 -3.09 21.40
C ASN A 129 3.91 -4.26 20.42
N ARG A 130 2.72 -4.54 19.88
CA ARG A 130 2.43 -5.68 19.00
C ARG A 130 1.78 -5.23 17.69
N ILE A 131 2.21 -4.08 17.17
CA ILE A 131 1.73 -3.54 15.89
C ILE A 131 2.58 -4.11 14.74
N ILE A 132 1.91 -4.81 13.83
CA ILE A 132 2.41 -5.27 12.53
C ILE A 132 2.12 -4.20 11.49
N MET A 133 3.11 -3.86 10.68
CA MET A 133 2.95 -2.99 9.52
C MET A 133 2.85 -3.88 8.27
N SER A 134 1.80 -3.71 7.48
CA SER A 134 1.52 -4.59 6.34
C SER A 134 0.94 -3.85 5.14
N GLY A 135 1.12 -4.40 3.95
CA GLY A 135 0.50 -3.89 2.74
C GLY A 135 0.98 -4.60 1.48
N ASP A 136 0.24 -4.40 0.38
CA ASP A 136 0.51 -5.01 -0.91
C ASP A 136 0.89 -3.98 -1.98
N SER A 137 1.80 -4.34 -2.90
CA SER A 137 2.19 -3.47 -4.02
C SER A 137 2.59 -2.05 -3.55
N ALA A 138 1.84 -1.02 -3.94
CA ALA A 138 1.99 0.36 -3.47
C ALA A 138 1.78 0.50 -1.95
N GLY A 139 0.84 -0.24 -1.36
CA GLY A 139 0.67 -0.32 0.08
C GLY A 139 1.86 -0.98 0.80
N GLY A 140 2.53 -1.93 0.14
CA GLY A 140 3.79 -2.49 0.62
C GLY A 140 4.92 -1.46 0.66
N ASN A 141 4.95 -0.53 -0.30
CA ASN A 141 5.85 0.63 -0.24
C ASN A 141 5.53 1.51 0.99
N LEU A 142 4.26 1.87 1.17
CA LEU A 142 3.81 2.65 2.33
C LEU A 142 4.17 1.96 3.65
N ALA A 143 3.95 0.65 3.75
CA ALA A 143 4.29 -0.13 4.94
C ALA A 143 5.77 -0.02 5.30
N LEU A 144 6.67 -0.12 4.31
CA LEU A 144 8.10 0.04 4.52
C LEU A 144 8.46 1.48 4.94
N VAL A 145 8.01 2.48 4.18
CA VAL A 145 8.37 3.89 4.42
C VAL A 145 7.84 4.39 5.76
N VAL A 146 6.60 4.06 6.11
CA VAL A 146 5.99 4.38 7.40
C VAL A 146 6.75 3.70 8.53
N SER A 147 7.09 2.41 8.38
CA SER A 147 7.89 1.69 9.40
C SER A 147 9.24 2.36 9.63
N HIS A 148 9.92 2.77 8.56
CA HIS A 148 11.20 3.47 8.66
C HIS A 148 11.04 4.80 9.40
N SER A 149 10.02 5.60 9.07
CA SER A 149 9.75 6.85 9.78
C SER A 149 9.42 6.62 11.26
N LEU A 150 8.63 5.60 11.59
CA LEU A 150 8.28 5.26 12.97
C LEU A 150 9.51 4.87 13.79
N ILE A 151 10.45 4.14 13.20
CA ILE A 151 11.73 3.80 13.84
C ILE A 151 12.54 5.06 14.14
N ASN A 152 12.58 6.01 13.20
CA ASN A 152 13.25 7.31 13.42
C ASN A 152 12.55 8.14 14.50
N ASP A 153 11.23 7.99 14.67
CA ASP A 153 10.45 8.61 15.74
C ASP A 153 10.62 7.89 17.10
N GLY A 154 11.38 6.80 17.17
CA GLY A 154 11.64 6.02 18.39
C GLY A 154 10.63 4.89 18.68
N TYR A 155 9.71 4.63 17.75
CA TYR A 155 8.78 3.50 17.83
C TYR A 155 9.38 2.23 17.23
N LYS A 156 8.83 1.07 17.60
CA LYS A 156 9.30 -0.22 17.09
C LYS A 156 8.13 -1.08 16.61
N PRO A 157 7.88 -1.14 15.29
CA PRO A 157 7.00 -2.15 14.72
C PRO A 157 7.39 -3.56 15.17
N TYR A 158 6.38 -4.35 15.54
CA TYR A 158 6.57 -5.73 15.98
C TYR A 158 6.99 -6.63 14.82
N LEU A 159 6.41 -6.40 13.63
CA LEU A 159 6.71 -7.13 12.40
C LEU A 159 6.41 -6.25 11.18
N LEU A 160 7.17 -6.46 10.10
CA LEU A 160 6.92 -5.87 8.79
C LEU A 160 6.58 -6.99 7.79
N SER A 161 5.37 -6.94 7.22
CA SER A 161 4.87 -7.94 6.26
C SER A 161 4.59 -7.28 4.91
N LEU A 162 5.41 -7.55 3.90
CA LEU A 162 5.31 -6.90 2.59
C LEU A 162 4.85 -7.89 1.52
N LEU A 163 3.71 -7.63 0.90
CA LEU A 163 3.17 -8.44 -0.19
C LEU A 163 3.58 -7.82 -1.54
N TYR A 164 4.52 -8.43 -2.26
CA TYR A 164 5.05 -7.95 -3.56
C TYR A 164 5.24 -6.41 -3.63
N PRO A 165 6.01 -5.82 -2.70
CA PRO A 165 6.04 -4.37 -2.51
C PRO A 165 6.66 -3.64 -3.70
N SER A 166 6.15 -2.43 -3.99
CA SER A 166 6.73 -1.53 -4.99
C SER A 166 7.90 -0.74 -4.40
N LEU A 167 9.10 -1.32 -4.40
CA LEU A 167 10.30 -0.69 -3.81
C LEU A 167 11.18 0.03 -4.82
N GLN A 168 10.95 -0.21 -6.10
CA GLN A 168 11.73 0.35 -7.19
C GLN A 168 10.81 0.62 -8.38
N PHE A 169 10.69 1.89 -8.77
CA PHE A 169 9.77 2.33 -9.83
C PHE A 169 10.45 2.49 -11.20
N PHE A 170 11.75 2.74 -11.22
CA PHE A 170 12.47 3.15 -12.42
C PHE A 170 13.75 2.33 -12.64
N ASP A 171 13.63 1.02 -12.76
CA ASP A 171 14.74 0.22 -13.28
C ASP A 171 14.20 -0.90 -14.14
N PHE A 172 14.11 -0.58 -15.42
CA PHE A 172 13.62 -1.47 -16.45
C PHE A 172 14.69 -2.46 -16.91
N THR A 173 15.91 -2.37 -16.36
CA THR A 173 17.02 -3.27 -16.71
C THR A 173 17.00 -4.57 -15.92
N LEU A 174 16.23 -4.65 -14.83
CA LEU A 174 16.10 -5.85 -14.02
C LEU A 174 15.58 -7.06 -14.83
N PRO A 175 16.00 -8.30 -14.52
CA PRO A 175 15.58 -9.49 -15.25
C PRO A 175 14.05 -9.64 -15.38
N SER A 176 13.29 -9.32 -14.33
CA SER A 176 11.82 -9.38 -14.34
C SER A 176 11.21 -8.36 -15.29
N TYR A 177 11.72 -7.13 -15.34
CA TYR A 177 11.29 -6.11 -16.29
C TYR A 177 11.65 -6.51 -17.72
N ARG A 178 12.89 -6.95 -17.99
CA ARG A 178 13.32 -7.40 -19.32
C ARG A 178 12.45 -8.56 -19.84
N MET A 179 12.12 -9.51 -18.97
CA MET A 179 11.38 -10.72 -19.34
C MET A 179 9.88 -10.46 -19.52
N TYR A 180 9.25 -9.70 -18.63
CA TYR A 180 7.79 -9.58 -18.58
C TYR A 180 7.22 -8.27 -19.12
N LEU A 181 7.96 -7.16 -19.07
CA LEU A 181 7.45 -5.86 -19.51
C LEU A 181 7.25 -5.82 -21.03
N LYS A 182 8.19 -6.39 -21.80
CA LYS A 182 8.09 -6.51 -23.27
C LYS A 182 6.95 -7.41 -23.73
N GLN A 183 6.55 -8.39 -22.91
CA GLN A 183 5.47 -9.31 -23.23
C GLN A 183 4.08 -8.72 -22.91
N ASN A 184 4.02 -7.54 -22.27
CA ASN A 184 2.80 -6.83 -21.90
C ASN A 184 1.77 -7.71 -21.14
N ILE A 185 2.24 -8.75 -20.44
CA ILE A 185 1.40 -9.82 -19.86
C ILE A 185 0.36 -9.27 -18.86
N LEU A 186 0.63 -8.13 -18.23
CA LEU A 186 -0.28 -7.49 -17.27
C LEU A 186 -1.03 -6.27 -17.84
N GLY A 187 -0.71 -5.78 -19.04
CA GLY A 187 -1.33 -4.63 -19.72
C GLY A 187 -1.23 -3.26 -19.03
N VAL A 188 -1.24 -3.22 -17.70
CA VAL A 188 -1.30 -2.02 -16.85
C VAL A 188 0.10 -1.48 -16.54
N LEU A 189 1.12 -2.34 -16.39
CA LEU A 189 2.48 -1.95 -15.99
C LEU A 189 3.45 -1.86 -17.18
N ASN A 190 3.02 -1.32 -18.32
CA ASN A 190 3.97 -0.98 -19.38
C ASN A 190 4.65 0.37 -19.11
N GLU A 191 5.72 0.65 -19.84
CA GLU A 191 6.53 1.87 -19.72
C GLU A 191 5.67 3.14 -19.70
N ASN A 192 4.83 3.34 -20.71
CA ASN A 192 3.98 4.53 -20.85
C ASN A 192 3.00 4.71 -19.69
N ASN A 193 2.46 3.61 -19.17
CA ASN A 193 1.55 3.66 -18.03
C ASN A 193 2.30 4.00 -16.74
N LEU A 194 3.48 3.42 -16.51
CA LEU A 194 4.32 3.74 -15.35
C LEU A 194 4.74 5.22 -15.35
N LEU A 195 5.10 5.75 -16.52
CA LEU A 195 5.36 7.19 -16.70
C LEU A 195 4.13 8.04 -16.34
N SER A 196 2.98 7.65 -16.87
CA SER A 196 1.71 8.34 -16.61
C SER A 196 1.34 8.31 -15.12
N MET A 197 1.56 7.18 -14.45
CA MET A 197 1.33 7.03 -13.01
C MET A 197 2.21 7.99 -12.21
N VAL A 198 3.50 8.09 -12.52
CA VAL A 198 4.41 9.01 -11.83
C VAL A 198 4.02 10.46 -12.05
N SER A 199 3.59 10.82 -13.26
CA SER A 199 3.07 12.16 -13.54
C SER A 199 1.81 12.48 -12.74
N LEU A 200 0.95 11.50 -12.45
CA LEU A 200 -0.24 11.69 -11.63
C LEU A 200 0.11 11.85 -10.14
N LEU A 201 1.17 11.18 -9.69
CA LEU A 201 1.65 11.24 -8.31
C LEU A 201 2.39 12.53 -7.98
N SER A 202 3.06 13.14 -8.96
CA SER A 202 3.88 14.33 -8.79
C SER A 202 3.09 15.64 -8.93
N LYS A 203 3.33 16.60 -8.03
CA LYS A 203 2.82 17.98 -8.15
C LYS A 203 3.48 18.75 -9.30
N ASN A 204 4.69 18.36 -9.68
CA ASN A 204 5.45 18.99 -10.76
C ASN A 204 5.32 18.18 -12.04
N HIS A 205 5.36 18.85 -13.18
CA HIS A 205 5.61 18.19 -14.46
C HIS A 205 7.00 17.56 -14.41
N ILE A 206 7.05 16.24 -14.23
CA ILE A 206 8.28 15.47 -14.39
C ILE A 206 8.38 15.18 -15.89
N GLN A 207 9.34 15.82 -16.55
CA GLN A 207 9.70 15.43 -17.90
C GLN A 207 10.49 14.13 -17.79
N ILE A 208 9.83 13.02 -18.09
CA ILE A 208 10.48 11.72 -18.07
C ILE A 208 11.14 11.52 -19.43
N THR A 209 12.48 11.56 -19.46
CA THR A 209 13.30 11.34 -20.65
C THR A 209 13.59 9.85 -20.84
N GLU A 210 14.05 9.48 -22.05
CA GLU A 210 14.49 8.11 -22.35
C GLU A 210 15.57 7.60 -21.37
N ASP A 211 16.33 8.52 -20.76
CA ASP A 211 17.38 8.22 -19.79
C ASP A 211 16.87 7.44 -18.56
N ILE A 212 15.60 7.60 -18.19
CA ILE A 212 15.04 6.83 -17.06
C ILE A 212 14.95 5.34 -17.40
N PHE A 213 14.68 5.00 -18.67
CA PHE A 213 14.60 3.62 -19.14
C PHE A 213 15.97 2.97 -19.24
N LEU A 214 17.01 3.77 -19.44
CA LEU A 214 18.42 3.35 -19.39
C LEU A 214 18.98 3.24 -17.96
N ASN A 215 18.13 3.48 -16.94
CA ASN A 215 18.52 3.53 -15.55
C ASN A 215 19.65 4.56 -15.30
N SER A 216 19.71 5.65 -16.08
CA SER A 216 20.83 6.61 -16.04
C SER A 216 20.90 7.45 -14.76
N HIS A 217 19.90 7.34 -13.89
CA HIS A 217 19.86 7.98 -12.57
C HIS A 217 20.59 7.17 -11.48
N VAL A 218 21.10 5.98 -11.81
CA VAL A 218 21.99 5.18 -10.96
C VAL A 218 23.40 5.22 -11.54
N SER A 219 24.41 5.47 -10.70
CA SER A 219 25.81 5.57 -11.16
C SER A 219 26.31 4.22 -11.72
N ILE A 220 27.30 4.26 -12.63
CA ILE A 220 27.88 3.02 -13.20
C ILE A 220 28.48 2.13 -12.10
N ASP A 221 29.12 2.73 -11.09
CA ASP A 221 29.72 2.00 -9.97
C ASP A 221 28.64 1.34 -9.10
N ASP A 222 27.55 2.05 -8.82
CA ASP A 222 26.40 1.48 -8.12
C ASP A 222 25.75 0.37 -8.94
N LYS A 223 25.64 0.52 -10.26
CA LYS A 223 25.11 -0.54 -11.13
C LYS A 223 25.96 -1.81 -11.06
N LYS A 224 27.29 -1.68 -11.16
CA LYS A 224 28.22 -2.83 -11.04
C LYS A 224 28.13 -3.51 -9.67
N LYS A 225 27.90 -2.73 -8.61
CA LYS A 225 27.80 -3.25 -7.25
C LYS A 225 26.45 -3.89 -6.94
N LEU A 226 25.35 -3.28 -7.38
CA LEU A 226 23.98 -3.67 -7.05
C LEU A 226 23.40 -4.68 -8.05
N TYR A 227 23.89 -4.69 -9.29
CA TYR A 227 23.41 -5.55 -10.36
C TYR A 227 24.52 -6.41 -11.00
N PRO A 228 25.27 -7.21 -10.22
CA PRO A 228 26.35 -8.04 -10.76
C PRO A 228 25.86 -9.12 -11.76
N PHE A 229 24.54 -9.29 -11.88
CA PHE A 229 23.85 -10.25 -12.74
C PHE A 229 23.32 -9.63 -14.03
N ILE A 230 23.54 -8.33 -14.26
CA ILE A 230 23.20 -7.65 -15.50
C ILE A 230 24.51 -7.45 -16.27
N ASP A 231 24.72 -8.25 -17.31
CA ASP A 231 25.80 -8.07 -18.29
C ASP A 231 25.68 -6.72 -19.03
#